data_AF-X6HK06-F1
#
_entry.id   AF-X6HK06-F1
#
_cell.length_a   1.000
_cell.length_b   1.000
_cell.length_c   1.000
_cell.angle_alpha   90.00
_cell.angle_beta   90.00
_cell.angle_gamma   90.00
#
_symmetry.space_group_name_H-M   'P 1'
#
loop_
_entity.id
_entity.type
_entity.pdbx_description
1 polymer ?
#
loop_
_entity_poly.entity_id
_entity_poly.type
_entity_poly.pdbx_seq_one_letter_code
_entity_poly.pdbx_strand_id
1 'polypeptide(L)'
;MNVEIYENVWDALADTEQEAANLKARSALLYEIRKAVQRWGIPQEEAAKRLGLTRPRINDLLRGKLAKFSLDALVNIAASAHLDIEIRVKEVA
;
A
#
# COMPACT_ATOMS: atom_id res chain seq x y z
N MET A 1 25.61 -9.71 -20.97
CA MET A 1 24.43 -9.17 -20.24
C MET A 1 24.57 -9.68 -18.82
N ASN A 2 24.92 -8.83 -17.86
CA ASN A 2 24.99 -9.25 -16.46
C ASN A 2 23.56 -9.29 -15.94
N VAL A 3 23.17 -10.44 -15.38
CA VAL A 3 21.87 -10.63 -14.73
C VAL A 3 22.13 -10.41 -13.25
N GLU A 4 21.57 -9.35 -12.69
CA GLU A 4 21.59 -9.08 -11.26
C GLU A 4 20.36 -9.73 -10.63
N ILE A 5 20.58 -10.50 -9.55
CA ILE A 5 19.53 -11.21 -8.81
C ILE A 5 19.34 -10.46 -7.49
N TYR A 6 18.11 -10.02 -7.25
CA TYR A 6 17.72 -9.30 -6.05
C TYR A 6 16.75 -10.15 -5.21
N GLU A 7 16.77 -9.98 -3.89
CA GLU A 7 15.84 -10.69 -3.00
C GLU A 7 14.39 -10.26 -3.22
N ASN A 8 14.15 -9.00 -3.61
CA ASN A 8 12.83 -8.53 -3.94
C ASN A 8 12.83 -7.47 -5.05
N VAL A 9 11.67 -7.27 -5.69
CA VAL A 9 11.51 -6.36 -6.84
C VAL A 9 11.82 -4.90 -6.49
N TRP A 10 11.65 -4.49 -5.23
CA TRP A 10 11.93 -3.11 -4.83
C TRP A 10 13.42 -2.84 -4.72
N ASP A 11 14.23 -3.83 -4.32
CA ASP A 11 15.69 -3.71 -4.29
C ASP A 11 16.26 -3.54 -5.71
N ALA A 12 15.55 -4.03 -6.73
CA ALA A 12 15.92 -3.87 -8.14
C ALA A 12 15.43 -2.55 -8.76
N LEU A 13 14.45 -1.87 -8.15
CA LEU A 13 13.77 -0.69 -8.72
C LEU A 13 14.05 0.61 -7.96
N ALA A 14 14.52 0.53 -6.72
CA ALA A 14 14.77 1.69 -5.86
C ALA A 14 16.23 2.14 -5.94
N ASP A 15 16.46 3.45 -5.78
CA ASP A 15 17.82 4.01 -5.79
C ASP A 15 18.55 3.80 -4.46
N THR A 16 17.81 3.51 -3.39
CA THR A 16 18.34 3.32 -2.03
C THR A 16 17.60 2.24 -1.27
N GLU A 17 18.26 1.62 -0.28
CA GLU A 17 17.64 0.63 0.62
C GLU A 17 16.44 1.23 1.38
N GLN A 18 16.53 2.50 1.78
CA GLN A 18 15.46 3.21 2.49
C GLN A 18 14.23 3.36 1.60
N GLU A 19 14.42 3.68 0.32
CA GLU A 19 13.33 3.75 -0.65
C GLU A 19 12.74 2.37 -0.92
N ALA A 20 13.57 1.33 -1.11
CA ALA A 20 13.11 -0.05 -1.29
C ALA A 20 12.23 -0.50 -0.12
N ALA A 21 12.67 -0.26 1.12
CA ALA A 21 11.91 -0.57 2.33
C ALA A 21 10.57 0.19 2.37
N ASN A 22 10.57 1.47 1.99
CA ASN A 22 9.36 2.29 1.94
C ASN A 22 8.34 1.78 0.90
N LEU A 23 8.82 1.45 -0.31
CA LEU A 23 7.99 0.90 -1.39
C LEU A 23 7.44 -0.48 -1.01
N LYS A 24 8.24 -1.33 -0.38
CA LYS A 24 7.83 -2.65 0.13
C LYS A 24 6.71 -2.52 1.16
N ALA A 25 6.88 -1.67 2.19
CA ALA A 25 5.87 -1.47 3.22
C ALA A 25 4.56 -0.88 2.65
N ARG A 26 4.67 0.17 1.82
CA ARG A 26 3.50 0.83 1.23
C ARG A 26 2.76 -0.09 0.25
N SER A 27 3.47 -0.87 -0.56
CA SER A 27 2.85 -1.78 -1.51
C SER A 27 2.08 -2.90 -0.81
N ALA A 28 2.63 -3.46 0.28
CA ALA A 28 1.95 -4.46 1.10
C ALA A 28 0.66 -3.91 1.73
N LEU A 29 0.71 -2.73 2.35
CA LEU A 29 -0.48 -2.09 2.93
C LEU A 29 -1.53 -1.75 1.87
N LEU A 30 -1.11 -1.12 0.76
CA LEU A 30 -2.01 -0.76 -0.33
C LEU A 30 -2.73 -2.00 -0.89
N TYR A 31 -2.01 -3.12 -1.02
CA TYR A 31 -2.59 -4.38 -1.47
C TYR A 31 -3.68 -4.89 -0.53
N GLU A 32 -3.40 -5.01 0.77
CA GLU A 32 -4.38 -5.52 1.74
C GLU A 32 -5.58 -4.59 1.89
N ILE A 33 -5.38 -3.27 1.86
CA ILE A 33 -6.48 -2.29 1.86
C ILE A 33 -7.37 -2.50 0.63
N ARG A 34 -6.79 -2.55 -0.58
CA ARG A 34 -7.57 -2.73 -1.82
C ARG A 34 -8.37 -4.02 -1.80
N LYS A 35 -7.75 -5.11 -1.35
CA LYS A 35 -8.38 -6.43 -1.20
C LYS A 35 -9.54 -6.39 -0.20
N ALA A 36 -9.37 -5.72 0.95
CA ALA A 36 -10.45 -5.55 1.93
C ALA A 36 -11.63 -4.73 1.35
N VAL A 37 -11.33 -3.61 0.70
CA VAL A 37 -12.34 -2.73 0.11
C VAL A 37 -13.12 -3.44 -1.01
N GLN A 38 -12.43 -4.20 -1.86
CA GLN A 38 -13.07 -4.98 -2.94
C GLN A 38 -14.02 -6.06 -2.39
N ARG A 39 -13.70 -6.65 -1.23
CA ARG A 39 -14.56 -7.66 -0.58
C ARG A 39 -15.85 -7.10 -0.01
N TRP A 40 -15.97 -5.78 0.17
CA TRP A 40 -17.20 -5.17 0.65
C TRP A 40 -18.37 -5.28 -0.34
N GLY A 41 -18.09 -5.45 -1.64
CA GLY A 41 -19.14 -5.58 -2.66
C GLY A 41 -20.03 -4.35 -2.81
N ILE A 42 -19.57 -3.18 -2.34
CA ILE A 42 -20.33 -1.92 -2.38
C ILE A 42 -19.80 -0.99 -3.50
N PRO A 43 -20.62 -0.05 -3.99
CA PRO A 43 -20.17 0.95 -4.95
C PRO A 43 -18.99 1.77 -4.43
N GLN A 44 -18.10 2.18 -5.33
CA GLN A 44 -16.88 2.94 -4.99
C GLN A 44 -17.17 4.22 -4.20
N GLU A 45 -18.29 4.90 -4.48
CA GLU A 45 -18.67 6.12 -3.74
C GLU A 45 -19.01 5.84 -2.29
N GLU A 46 -19.61 4.69 -2.00
CA GLU A 46 -19.95 4.28 -0.64
C GLU A 46 -18.69 3.84 0.12
N ALA A 47 -17.80 3.11 -0.55
CA ALA A 47 -16.48 2.83 -0.01
C ALA A 47 -15.69 4.12 0.30
N ALA A 48 -15.83 5.17 -0.53
CA ALA A 48 -15.20 6.46 -0.31
C ALA A 48 -15.68 7.10 1.00
N LYS A 49 -17.01 7.14 1.21
CA LYS A 49 -17.60 7.67 2.45
C LYS A 49 -17.15 6.88 3.67
N ARG A 50 -17.22 5.54 3.60
CA ARG A 50 -16.79 4.66 4.69
C ARG A 50 -15.34 4.87 5.09
N LEU A 51 -14.46 5.11 4.11
CA LEU A 51 -13.04 5.39 4.34
C LEU A 51 -12.73 6.87 4.61
N GLY A 52 -13.72 7.78 4.61
CA GLY A 52 -13.49 9.21 4.71
C GLY A 52 -12.68 9.81 3.55
N LEU A 53 -12.73 9.20 2.36
CA LEU A 53 -11.97 9.59 1.17
C LEU A 53 -12.83 10.33 0.16
N THR A 54 -12.18 11.23 -0.59
CA THR A 54 -12.79 11.84 -1.79
C THR A 54 -12.85 10.84 -2.95
N ARG A 55 -13.75 11.08 -3.92
CA ARG A 55 -13.87 10.25 -5.14
C ARG A 55 -12.54 10.07 -5.91
N PRO A 56 -11.75 11.12 -6.18
CA PRO A 56 -10.45 10.96 -6.85
C PRO A 56 -9.48 10.09 -6.05
N ARG A 57 -9.46 10.25 -4.72
CA ARG A 57 -8.51 9.54 -3.86
C ARG A 57 -8.83 8.06 -3.74
N ILE A 58 -10.10 7.68 -3.62
CA ILE A 58 -10.45 6.25 -3.66
C ILE A 58 -10.19 5.63 -5.04
N ASN A 59 -10.35 6.37 -6.13
CA ASN A 59 -9.99 5.88 -7.46
C ASN A 59 -8.48 5.59 -7.57
N ASP A 60 -7.64 6.50 -7.08
CA ASP A 60 -6.19 6.30 -7.03
C ASP A 60 -5.82 5.09 -6.15
N LEU A 61 -6.51 4.90 -5.02
CA LEU A 61 -6.33 3.74 -4.13
C LEU A 61 -6.65 2.43 -4.86
N LEU A 62 -7.85 2.32 -5.44
CA LEU A 62 -8.32 1.09 -6.10
C LEU A 62 -7.52 0.75 -7.37
N ARG A 63 -6.98 1.76 -8.08
CA ARG A 63 -6.05 1.59 -9.20
C ARG A 63 -4.62 1.27 -8.76
N GLY A 64 -4.33 1.27 -7.47
CA GLY A 64 -3.01 0.91 -6.95
C GLY A 64 -1.94 1.97 -7.21
N LYS A 65 -2.30 3.25 -7.29
CA LYS A 65 -1.34 4.35 -7.53
C LYS A 65 -0.47 4.61 -6.29
N LEU A 66 0.47 3.71 -6.03
CA LEU A 66 1.34 3.70 -4.85
C LEU A 66 1.97 5.06 -4.56
N ALA A 67 2.52 5.71 -5.59
CA ALA A 67 3.16 7.03 -5.50
C ALA A 67 2.28 8.16 -4.91
N LYS A 68 0.94 8.00 -4.90
CA LYS A 68 -0.01 9.00 -4.38
C LYS A 68 -0.32 8.87 -2.88
N PHE A 69 0.23 7.86 -2.21
CA PHE A 69 -0.05 7.56 -0.80
C PHE A 69 1.24 7.41 -0.01
N SER A 70 1.45 8.26 1.00
CA SER A 70 2.49 8.03 2.00
C SER A 70 2.18 6.78 2.84
N LEU A 71 3.18 6.27 3.56
CA LEU A 71 2.99 5.16 4.50
C LEU A 71 1.95 5.50 5.58
N ASP A 72 2.07 6.67 6.20
CA ASP A 72 1.12 7.18 7.18
C ASP A 72 -0.32 7.24 6.65
N ALA A 73 -0.51 7.74 5.41
CA ALA A 73 -1.83 7.78 4.80
C ALA A 73 -2.43 6.37 4.63
N LEU A 74 -1.61 5.37 4.29
CA LEU A 74 -2.08 3.98 4.17
C LEU A 74 -2.44 3.38 5.53
N VAL A 75 -1.68 3.68 6.58
CA VAL A 75 -2.01 3.26 7.95
C VAL A 75 -3.37 3.81 8.37
N ASN A 76 -3.61 5.11 8.15
CA ASN A 76 -4.88 5.74 8.48
C ASN A 76 -6.06 5.16 7.67
N ILE A 77 -5.87 4.89 6.38
CA ILE A 77 -6.89 4.27 5.53
C ILE A 77 -7.18 2.82 5.97
N ALA A 78 -6.15 2.05 6.32
CA ALA A 78 -6.31 0.68 6.82
C ALA A 78 -7.11 0.66 8.14
N ALA A 79 -6.84 1.60 9.06
CA ALA A 79 -7.63 1.76 10.28
C ALA A 79 -9.11 2.10 9.96
N SER A 80 -9.38 3.01 9.02
CA SER A 80 -10.75 3.29 8.55
C SER A 80 -11.41 2.10 7.85
N ALA A 81 -10.62 1.17 7.29
CA ALA A 81 -11.10 -0.08 6.73
C ALA A 81 -11.35 -1.17 7.79
N HIS A 82 -11.13 -0.87 9.09
CA HIS A 82 -11.15 -1.81 10.21
C HIS A 82 -10.18 -2.99 10.04
N LEU A 83 -9.02 -2.71 9.44
CA LEU A 83 -7.91 -3.66 9.41
C LEU A 83 -7.01 -3.43 10.62
N ASP A 84 -6.63 -4.52 11.26
CA ASP A 84 -5.58 -4.50 12.28
C ASP A 84 -4.21 -4.52 11.61
N ILE A 85 -3.27 -3.74 12.13
CA ILE A 85 -1.97 -3.47 11.50
C ILE A 85 -0.86 -3.89 12.45
N GLU A 86 -0.09 -4.89 12.04
CA GLU A 86 1.12 -5.33 12.74
C GLU A 86 2.36 -4.99 11.91
N ILE A 87 3.29 -4.21 12.46
CA ILE A 87 4.58 -3.91 11.84
C ILE A 87 5.65 -4.70 12.58
N ARG A 88 6.36 -5.58 11.85
CA ARG A 88 7.48 -6.35 12.38
C ARG A 88 8.79 -5.84 11.80
N VAL A 89 9.70 -5.43 12.68
CA VAL A 89 11.08 -5.07 12.32
C VAL A 89 11.97 -6.27 12.63
N LYS A 90 12.87 -6.60 11.69
CA LYS A 90 13.86 -7.66 11.82
C LYS A 90 15.22 -7.09 11.47
N GLU A 91 16.28 -7.61 12.09
CA GLU A 91 17.65 -7.34 11.66
C GLU A 91 17.86 -7.94 10.26
N VAL A 92 18.56 -7.19 9.41
CA VAL A 92 19.01 -7.68 8.12
C VAL A 92 20.30 -8.45 8.38
N ALA A 93 20.31 -9.74 8.00
CA ALA A 93 21.45 -10.64 8.18
C ALA A 93 22.51 -10.43 7.08
#